data_AF-A0A1Q5AE03-F1
#
_entry.id   AF-A0A1Q5AE03-F1
#
_cell.length_a   1.000
_cell.length_b   1.000
_cell.length_c   1.000
_cell.angle_alpha   90.00
_cell.angle_beta   90.00
_cell.angle_gamma   90.00
#
_symmetry.space_group_name_H-M   'P 1'
#
loop_
_entity.id
_entity.type
_entity.pdbx_description
1 polymer ?
#
loop_
_entity_poly.entity_id
_entity_poly.type
_entity_poly.pdbx_seq_one_letter_code
_entity_poly.pdbx_strand_id
1 'polypeptide(L)'
;MLARLLVLFLLAGLVPLLGAPGVARAASGCSGRPAKTVGFSTGELRVYKSRAHVCAVTVAKKPGKRRTMSVTLQARGGRAVSDKGKYTKMAGPVTVDALNRCVRATGAIGKKSASTGWILC
;
A
#
# COMPACT_ATOMS: atom_id res chain seq x y z
N MET A 1 51.35 -7.66 -51.34
CA MET A 1 50.01 -7.76 -51.96
C MET A 1 49.43 -9.15 -51.68
N LEU A 2 48.64 -9.28 -50.61
CA LEU A 2 47.73 -10.39 -50.30
C LEU A 2 46.52 -9.71 -49.61
N ALA A 3 45.40 -9.54 -50.30
CA ALA A 3 44.33 -10.51 -50.51
C ALA A 3 43.28 -10.48 -49.38
N ARG A 4 42.12 -9.88 -49.72
CA ARG A 4 40.76 -10.13 -49.17
C ARG A 4 40.59 -9.75 -47.67
N LEU A 5 39.50 -9.18 -47.21
CA LEU A 5 38.10 -9.43 -47.51
C LEU A 5 37.28 -8.16 -47.23
N LEU A 6 36.38 -7.84 -48.15
CA LEU A 6 35.17 -7.07 -47.88
C LEU A 6 34.41 -7.68 -46.71
N VAL A 7 34.18 -6.92 -45.64
CA VAL A 7 33.03 -7.15 -44.77
C VAL A 7 32.44 -5.80 -44.35
N LEU A 8 31.41 -5.42 -45.10
CA LEU A 8 30.47 -4.35 -44.78
C LEU A 8 29.56 -4.85 -43.64
N PHE A 9 29.83 -4.45 -42.39
CA PHE A 9 28.87 -4.65 -41.30
C PHE A 9 28.21 -3.32 -40.93
N LEU A 10 27.01 -3.13 -41.49
CA LEU A 10 25.99 -2.21 -41.01
C LEU A 10 25.68 -2.51 -39.54
N LEU A 11 26.28 -1.76 -38.62
CA LEU A 11 25.85 -1.76 -37.21
C LEU A 11 24.69 -0.78 -37.04
N ALA A 12 23.53 -1.19 -37.53
CA ALA A 12 22.26 -0.55 -37.20
C ALA A 12 21.87 -0.89 -35.76
N GLY A 13 21.84 0.16 -34.94
CA GLY A 13 20.95 0.39 -33.80
C GLY A 13 20.54 -0.79 -32.91
N LEU A 14 21.01 -0.77 -31.67
CA LEU A 14 20.18 -1.23 -30.55
C LEU A 14 20.48 -0.38 -29.32
N VAL A 15 19.66 0.66 -29.11
CA VAL A 15 19.64 1.43 -27.87
C VAL A 15 18.78 0.63 -26.88
N PRO A 16 19.33 0.05 -25.79
CA PRO A 16 18.50 -0.54 -24.77
C PRO A 16 17.81 0.59 -24.00
N LEU A 17 16.55 0.85 -24.35
CA LEU A 17 15.62 1.60 -23.51
C LEU A 17 15.48 0.85 -22.18
N LEU A 18 16.24 1.27 -21.17
CA LEU A 18 16.01 0.90 -19.77
C LEU A 18 14.64 1.46 -19.35
N GLY A 19 13.60 0.69 -19.64
CA GLY A 19 12.26 0.93 -19.12
C GLY A 19 12.28 0.74 -17.61
N ALA A 20 12.37 1.83 -16.86
CA ALA A 20 12.07 1.81 -15.43
C ALA A 20 10.61 1.36 -15.26
N PRO A 21 10.29 0.37 -14.42
CA PRO A 21 8.91 0.12 -14.04
C PRO A 21 8.47 1.22 -13.06
N GLY A 22 8.20 2.40 -13.60
CA GLY A 22 7.51 3.48 -12.91
C GLY A 22 6.04 3.10 -12.77
N VAL A 23 5.73 2.23 -11.81
CA VAL A 23 4.34 2.02 -11.39
C VAL A 23 3.89 3.27 -10.62
N ALA A 24 3.47 4.29 -11.36
CA ALA A 24 2.63 5.36 -10.84
C ALA A 24 1.25 4.78 -10.54
N ARG A 25 1.12 4.06 -9.42
CA ARG A 25 -0.18 3.68 -8.87
C ARG A 25 -0.74 4.90 -8.16
N ALA A 26 -1.77 5.51 -8.74
CA ALA A 26 -2.71 6.32 -7.97
C ALA A 26 -3.37 5.40 -6.94
N ALA A 27 -2.71 5.22 -5.79
CA ALA A 27 -3.18 4.37 -4.71
C ALA A 27 -4.36 5.06 -4.01
N SER A 28 -5.54 4.95 -4.61
CA SER A 28 -6.80 5.27 -3.94
C SER A 28 -7.18 4.20 -2.89
N GLY A 29 -6.30 3.23 -2.65
CA GLY A 29 -6.41 2.19 -1.62
C GLY A 29 -5.16 1.32 -1.51
N CYS A 30 -5.20 0.39 -0.55
CA CYS A 30 -4.17 -0.62 -0.34
C CYS A 30 -4.07 -1.60 -1.51
N SER A 31 -2.85 -1.93 -1.91
CA SER A 31 -2.57 -3.05 -2.81
C SER A 31 -2.55 -4.38 -2.03
N GLY A 32 -2.98 -5.46 -2.67
CA GLY A 32 -2.95 -6.81 -2.09
C GLY A 32 -4.33 -7.43 -1.91
N ARG A 33 -4.35 -8.61 -1.26
CA ARG A 33 -5.57 -9.38 -1.02
C ARG A 33 -6.25 -8.88 0.27
N PRO A 34 -7.58 -8.70 0.31
CA PRO A 34 -8.29 -8.39 1.55
C PRO A 34 -8.00 -9.47 2.61
N ALA A 35 -7.55 -9.05 3.78
CA ALA A 35 -7.20 -9.94 4.88
C ALA A 35 -8.23 -9.87 6.01
N LYS A 36 -8.64 -8.65 6.37
CA LYS A 36 -9.66 -8.41 7.39
C LYS A 36 -10.36 -7.09 7.13
N THR A 37 -11.68 -7.10 7.31
CA THR A 37 -12.48 -5.88 7.38
C THR A 37 -13.19 -5.86 8.72
N VAL A 38 -13.14 -4.72 9.41
CA VAL A 38 -13.83 -4.50 10.68
C VAL A 38 -14.71 -3.27 10.53
N GLY A 39 -16.03 -3.48 10.49
CA GLY A 39 -17.00 -2.40 10.44
C GLY A 39 -17.26 -1.78 11.80
N PHE A 40 -17.55 -0.49 11.81
CA PHE A 40 -18.02 0.26 12.97
C PHE A 40 -19.03 1.34 12.54
N SER A 41 -19.70 1.95 13.50
CA SER A 41 -20.86 2.83 13.23
C SER A 41 -20.62 3.98 12.25
N THR A 42 -19.39 4.48 12.12
CA THR A 42 -19.03 5.61 11.23
C THR A 42 -18.21 5.21 10.01
N GLY A 43 -17.80 3.94 9.86
CA GLY A 43 -16.92 3.50 8.80
C GLY A 43 -16.42 2.08 8.96
N GLU A 44 -15.35 1.77 8.25
CA GLU A 44 -14.75 0.43 8.23
C GLU A 44 -13.23 0.56 8.22
N LEU A 45 -12.58 -0.31 8.98
CA LEU A 45 -11.14 -0.54 8.91
C LEU A 45 -10.90 -1.72 7.97
N ARG A 46 -10.07 -1.53 6.95
CA ARG A 46 -9.74 -2.56 5.96
C ARG A 46 -8.24 -2.83 5.97
N VAL A 47 -7.88 -4.09 6.08
CA VAL A 47 -6.50 -4.57 6.09
C VAL A 47 -6.29 -5.49 4.89
N TYR A 48 -5.18 -5.29 4.20
CA TYR A 48 -4.78 -6.01 3.00
C TYR A 48 -3.40 -6.61 3.21
N LYS A 49 -3.19 -7.83 2.70
CA LYS A 49 -1.92 -8.54 2.77
C LYS A 49 -1.37 -8.79 1.37
N SER A 50 -0.06 -8.61 1.25
CA SER A 50 0.77 -9.06 0.14
C SER A 50 1.80 -10.07 0.67
N ARG A 51 2.78 -10.48 -0.17
CA ARG A 51 3.79 -11.47 0.25
C ARG A 51 4.66 -10.96 1.40
N ALA A 52 5.08 -9.70 1.39
CA ALA A 52 5.96 -9.14 2.40
C ALA A 52 5.33 -8.01 3.23
N HIS A 53 4.29 -7.36 2.71
CA HIS A 53 3.72 -6.15 3.30
C HIS A 53 2.26 -6.33 3.70
N VAL A 54 1.87 -5.60 4.75
CA VAL A 54 0.48 -5.40 5.13
C VAL A 54 0.16 -3.92 5.00
N CYS A 55 -1.01 -3.61 4.46
CA CYS A 55 -1.51 -2.26 4.30
C CYS A 55 -2.87 -2.11 4.99
N ALA A 56 -3.12 -0.95 5.60
CA ALA A 56 -4.39 -0.64 6.23
C ALA A 56 -4.94 0.73 5.80
N VAL A 57 -6.27 0.81 5.72
CA VAL A 57 -7.02 2.04 5.47
C VAL A 57 -8.27 2.10 6.34
N THR A 58 -8.67 3.31 6.74
CA THR A 58 -9.94 3.56 7.42
C THR A 58 -10.87 4.33 6.48
N VAL A 59 -11.98 3.72 6.08
CA VAL A 59 -12.92 4.27 5.09
C VAL A 59 -14.21 4.73 5.78
N ALA A 60 -14.69 5.93 5.45
CA ALA A 60 -15.95 6.44 5.98
C ALA A 60 -17.16 5.78 5.33
N LYS A 61 -18.13 5.38 6.16
CA LYS A 61 -19.40 4.79 5.69
C LYS A 61 -20.23 5.79 4.88
N LYS A 62 -20.16 7.07 5.26
CA LYS A 62 -20.82 8.19 4.57
C LYS A 62 -19.76 9.23 4.21
N PRO A 63 -19.17 9.18 3.00
CA PRO A 63 -18.17 10.14 2.57
C PRO A 63 -18.78 11.53 2.34
N GLY A 64 -17.93 12.57 2.35
CA GLY A 64 -18.32 13.95 1.99
C GLY A 64 -18.07 14.95 3.12
N LYS A 65 -18.57 14.69 4.34
CA LYS A 65 -18.27 15.56 5.48
C LYS A 65 -16.81 15.38 5.90
N ARG A 66 -16.10 16.50 6.07
CA ARG A 66 -14.73 16.51 6.60
C ARG A 66 -14.75 16.15 8.09
N ARG A 67 -14.07 15.06 8.47
CA ARG A 67 -14.01 14.53 9.85
C ARG A 67 -12.60 14.14 10.19
N THR A 68 -12.26 14.20 11.48
CA THR A 68 -11.00 13.60 11.96
C THR A 68 -11.07 12.10 11.72
N MET A 69 -10.11 11.57 10.97
CA MET A 69 -9.95 10.15 10.76
C MET A 69 -8.49 9.76 11.00
N SER A 70 -8.29 8.52 11.38
CA SER A 70 -6.96 7.95 11.51
C SER A 70 -6.93 6.48 11.15
N VAL A 71 -5.74 6.04 10.75
CA VAL A 71 -5.38 4.63 10.64
C VAL A 71 -4.00 4.45 11.28
N THR A 72 -3.84 3.39 12.04
CA THR A 72 -2.58 2.99 12.64
C THR A 72 -2.36 1.53 12.35
N LEU A 73 -1.15 1.18 11.92
CA LEU A 73 -0.75 -0.17 11.60
C LEU A 73 0.58 -0.47 12.28
N GLN A 74 0.65 -1.60 12.96
CA GLN A 74 1.83 -2.02 13.69
C GLN A 74 2.13 -3.49 13.39
N ALA A 75 3.35 -3.78 12.94
CA ALA A 75 3.88 -5.14 12.97
C ALA A 75 4.44 -5.45 14.37
N ARG A 76 4.27 -6.68 14.84
CA ARG A 76 4.75 -7.10 16.16
C ARG A 76 6.27 -6.97 16.22
N GLY A 77 6.77 -6.34 17.29
CA GLY A 77 8.19 -6.00 17.44
C GLY A 77 8.67 -4.85 16.54
N GLY A 78 7.78 -4.18 15.81
CA GLY A 78 8.09 -3.01 14.99
C GLY A 78 7.41 -1.73 15.48
N ARG A 79 7.83 -0.61 14.90
CA ARG A 79 7.22 0.70 15.13
C ARG A 79 5.83 0.76 14.48
N ALA A 80 4.88 1.39 15.18
CA ALA A 80 3.57 1.69 14.62
C ALA A 80 3.67 2.84 13.60
N VAL A 81 3.07 2.65 12.43
CA VAL A 81 2.91 3.68 11.39
C VAL A 81 1.48 4.18 11.44
N SER A 82 1.29 5.51 11.43
CA SER A 82 -0.03 6.11 11.52
C SER A 82 -0.22 7.25 10.55
N ASP A 83 -1.41 7.33 9.98
CA ASP A 83 -1.92 8.52 9.30
C ASP A 83 -3.12 9.06 10.09
N LYS A 84 -3.12 10.37 10.36
CA LYS A 84 -4.15 11.06 11.15
C LYS A 84 -4.36 12.47 10.60
N GLY A 85 -5.60 12.79 10.30
CA GLY A 85 -5.93 14.07 9.70
C GLY A 85 -7.43 14.29 9.59
N LYS A 86 -7.81 15.39 8.94
CA LYS A 86 -9.20 15.69 8.60
C LYS A 86 -9.47 15.27 7.16
N TYR A 87 -10.20 14.18 6.99
CA TYR A 87 -10.48 13.56 5.69
C TYR A 87 -11.98 13.56 5.39
N THR A 88 -12.33 13.44 4.11
CA THR A 88 -13.74 13.36 3.65
C THR A 88 -14.16 11.95 3.25
N LYS A 89 -13.20 11.08 2.90
CA LYS A 89 -13.46 9.73 2.39
C LYS A 89 -12.72 8.65 3.17
N MET A 90 -11.41 8.81 3.40
CA MET A 90 -10.55 7.77 3.96
C MET A 90 -9.31 8.37 4.61
N ALA A 91 -8.78 7.69 5.64
CA ALA A 91 -7.41 7.86 6.14
C ALA A 91 -6.53 6.67 5.72
N GLY A 92 -5.26 6.94 5.43
CA GLY A 92 -4.31 6.01 4.83
C GLY A 92 -4.16 6.22 3.31
N PRO A 93 -3.44 5.33 2.62
CA PRO A 93 -2.93 4.03 3.10
C PRO A 93 -1.70 4.13 4.00
N VAL A 94 -1.60 3.24 4.99
CA VAL A 94 -0.37 2.99 5.75
C VAL A 94 0.08 1.55 5.55
N THR A 95 1.37 1.35 5.33
CA THR A 95 1.95 0.05 5.02
C THR A 95 3.10 -0.27 5.98
N VAL A 96 3.19 -1.53 6.39
CA VAL A 96 4.33 -2.05 7.16
C VAL A 96 4.83 -3.36 6.54
N ASP A 97 6.14 -3.59 6.65
CA ASP A 97 6.73 -4.90 6.38
C ASP A 97 6.29 -5.87 7.47
N ALA A 98 5.58 -6.92 7.09
CA ALA A 98 4.99 -7.85 8.04
C ALA A 98 5.54 -9.27 7.89
N LEU A 99 5.97 -9.72 6.70
CA LEU A 99 6.48 -11.09 6.46
C LEU A 99 5.70 -12.15 7.28
N ASN A 100 6.34 -12.76 8.28
CA ASN A 100 5.77 -13.78 9.17
C ASN A 100 5.40 -13.24 10.58
N ARG A 101 5.24 -11.93 10.71
CA ARG A 101 4.93 -11.26 11.97
C ARG A 101 3.44 -10.92 12.01
N CYS A 102 2.84 -11.14 13.18
CA CYS A 102 1.51 -10.64 13.48
C CYS A 102 1.46 -9.12 13.30
N VAL A 103 0.33 -8.62 12.82
CA VAL A 103 0.06 -7.18 12.69
C VAL A 103 -1.20 -6.78 13.43
N ARG A 104 -1.25 -5.54 13.90
CA ARG A 104 -2.43 -4.92 14.50
C ARG A 104 -2.75 -3.65 13.75
N ALA A 105 -4.00 -3.52 13.33
CA ALA A 105 -4.54 -2.30 12.75
C ALA A 105 -5.57 -1.68 13.69
N THR A 106 -5.60 -0.35 13.72
CA THR A 106 -6.59 0.45 14.44
C THR A 106 -7.05 1.59 13.55
N GLY A 107 -8.36 1.74 13.40
CA GLY A 107 -8.99 2.79 12.60
C GLY A 107 -9.92 3.62 13.45
N ALA A 108 -10.00 4.93 13.19
CA ALA A 108 -10.95 5.81 13.86
C ALA A 108 -11.54 6.85 12.91
N ILE A 109 -12.81 7.19 13.14
CA ILE A 109 -13.53 8.30 12.48
C ILE A 109 -14.34 9.03 13.54
N GLY A 110 -13.94 10.26 13.86
CA GLY A 110 -14.49 11.03 14.97
C GLY A 110 -14.25 10.32 16.30
N LYS A 111 -15.31 10.15 17.09
CA LYS A 111 -15.27 9.49 18.42
C LYS A 111 -15.38 7.96 18.37
N LYS A 112 -15.45 7.36 17.17
CA LYS A 112 -15.67 5.94 16.98
C LYS A 112 -14.44 5.30 16.37
N SER A 113 -14.07 4.13 16.87
CA SER A 113 -12.87 3.40 16.46
C SER A 113 -13.13 1.90 16.44
N ALA A 114 -12.25 1.19 15.75
CA ALA A 114 -12.18 -0.26 15.71
C ALA A 114 -10.72 -0.70 15.66
N SER A 115 -10.44 -1.90 16.19
CA SER A 115 -9.12 -2.52 16.10
C SER A 115 -9.27 -3.99 15.69
N THR A 116 -8.28 -4.52 14.98
CA THR A 116 -8.27 -5.92 14.55
C THR A 116 -7.78 -6.89 15.62
N GLY A 117 -7.17 -6.39 16.70
CA GLY A 117 -6.25 -7.21 17.49
C GLY A 117 -5.02 -7.61 16.67
N TRP A 118 -4.24 -8.57 17.16
CA TRP A 118 -3.15 -9.18 16.39
C TRP A 118 -3.72 -10.20 15.41
N ILE A 119 -3.49 -9.99 14.12
CA ILE A 119 -3.92 -10.84 13.01
C ILE A 119 -2.72 -11.17 12.12
N LEU A 120 -2.88 -12.09 11.19
CA LEU A 120 -1.83 -12.44 10.20
C LEU A 120 -0.52 -12.94 10.81
N CYS A 121 -0.62 -13.51 12.01
CA CYS A 121 0.19 -14.64 12.41
C CYS A 121 -0.22 -15.84 11.51
#